data_AF-A0A1S3YE07-F1
#
_entry.id   AF-A0A1S3YE07-F1
#
_cell.length_a   1.000
_cell.length_b   1.000
_cell.length_c   1.000
_cell.angle_alpha   90.00
_cell.angle_beta   90.00
_cell.angle_gamma   90.00
#
_symmetry.space_group_name_H-M   'P 1'
#
loop_
_entity.id
_entity.type
_entity.pdbx_description
1 polymer ?
#
loop_
_entity_poly.entity_id
_entity_poly.type
_entity_poly.pdbx_seq_one_letter_code
_entity_poly.pdbx_strand_id
1 'polypeptide(L)'
;MLPTTFGNPLWFSDDEVLELKGTTLYRATQLQRKTLQSLFDEKVKRLAEKLLTLDGRPERDVRFEDFLWANSIFWSRALNIPFPRCYVFPTNSEGQDSDISSKIINSGTHTNDCGSLSNRESAKVAEHDALQDKVASAASISQGEIVWVEGLVPGIDFCNHDFKAAATWEVDGTGATTGVPFSMYLLSAGENPSQIEKEISISYGDKGNEELLYLYGFVMNDNPDDYLMVHYPVEAIQNIEFSESKAQLLEAQKAELRCLLPRSLLNRGFFPPSDASGEDKDKCISSQVCNYSWSGQRKMPSYLHKLVFPADFLNALRTVAMKENELYRVSSLLEELVGSGGERQPTDTEVQAAIWEACGDSGALQLLVDLLNMKMLDLEEGSGTEENDTELLEKACTEEIPEDCRGSKTNGGIQNHFLSRNRWSSIIYRRGQKQLTRLFLKEAEHALQLALTEEI
;
A
#
# COMPACT_ATOMS: atom_id res chain seq x y z
N MET A 1 27.25 -3.18 -0.07
CA MET A 1 26.37 -2.84 1.06
C MET A 1 24.92 -3.20 0.78
N LEU A 2 24.41 -3.00 -0.45
CA LEU A 2 23.09 -3.53 -0.83
C LEU A 2 23.06 -5.07 -0.77
N PRO A 3 21.92 -5.68 -0.38
CA PRO A 3 21.76 -7.13 -0.32
C PRO A 3 21.84 -7.76 -1.71
N THR A 4 22.30 -9.01 -1.78
CA THR A 4 22.38 -9.79 -3.02
C THR A 4 21.21 -10.77 -3.18
N THR A 5 20.44 -11.01 -2.12
CA THR A 5 19.28 -11.90 -2.08
C THR A 5 18.16 -11.27 -1.25
N PHE A 6 16.92 -11.74 -1.45
CA PHE A 6 15.74 -11.22 -0.78
C PHE A 6 14.84 -12.37 -0.30
N GLY A 7 14.10 -12.14 0.79
CA GLY A 7 13.10 -13.07 1.31
C GLY A 7 11.70 -12.88 0.73
N ASN A 8 11.55 -12.08 -0.34
CA ASN A 8 10.23 -11.87 -0.94
C ASN A 8 9.88 -13.02 -1.91
N PRO A 9 8.58 -13.32 -2.12
CA PRO A 9 8.13 -14.42 -2.95
C PRO A 9 8.62 -14.41 -4.40
N LEU A 10 9.10 -13.30 -4.95
CA LEU A 10 9.67 -13.30 -6.31
C LEU A 10 10.97 -14.11 -6.39
N TRP A 11 11.65 -14.31 -5.26
CA TRP A 11 12.93 -15.04 -5.14
C TRP A 11 12.78 -16.48 -4.64
N PHE A 12 11.57 -16.90 -4.30
CA PHE A 12 11.31 -18.25 -3.78
C PHE A 12 11.60 -19.34 -4.83
N SER A 13 12.03 -20.51 -4.38
CA SER A 13 11.99 -21.69 -5.24
C SER A 13 10.55 -22.10 -5.56
N ASP A 14 10.34 -22.94 -6.56
CA ASP A 14 8.99 -23.42 -6.90
C ASP A 14 8.33 -24.13 -5.69
N ASP A 15 9.10 -24.90 -4.92
CA ASP A 15 8.63 -25.54 -3.69
C ASP A 15 8.24 -24.53 -2.59
N GLU A 16 8.99 -23.43 -2.46
CA GLU A 16 8.68 -22.38 -1.48
C GLU A 16 7.45 -21.58 -1.88
N VAL A 17 7.22 -21.35 -3.18
CA VAL A 17 6.00 -20.70 -3.67
C VAL A 17 4.77 -21.58 -3.40
N LEU A 18 4.90 -22.91 -3.48
CA LEU A 18 3.81 -23.82 -3.17
C LEU A 18 3.30 -23.71 -1.72
N GLU A 19 4.14 -23.26 -0.77
CA GLU A 19 3.68 -23.01 0.61
C GLU A 19 2.61 -21.90 0.69
N LEU A 20 2.54 -21.03 -0.31
CA LEU A 20 1.56 -19.95 -0.40
C LEU A 20 0.30 -20.36 -1.16
N LYS A 21 0.21 -21.57 -1.69
CA LYS A 21 -0.91 -22.02 -2.53
C LYS A 21 -2.26 -21.79 -1.83
N GLY A 22 -3.24 -21.27 -2.58
CA GLY A 22 -4.55 -20.88 -2.05
C GLY A 22 -4.64 -19.42 -1.59
N THR A 23 -3.51 -18.79 -1.28
CA THR A 23 -3.49 -17.37 -0.87
C THR A 23 -3.57 -16.41 -2.07
N THR A 24 -3.97 -15.17 -1.80
CA THR A 24 -3.89 -14.07 -2.77
C THR A 24 -2.46 -13.81 -3.21
N LEU A 25 -1.51 -13.87 -2.27
CA LEU A 25 -0.09 -13.66 -2.53
C LEU A 25 0.50 -14.67 -3.51
N TYR A 26 0.06 -15.93 -3.49
CA TYR A 26 0.49 -16.94 -4.48
C TYR A 26 0.10 -16.55 -5.90
N ARG A 27 -1.18 -16.20 -6.12
CA ARG A 27 -1.66 -15.77 -7.45
C ARG A 27 -0.93 -14.50 -7.91
N ALA A 28 -0.77 -13.53 -7.01
CA ALA A 28 -0.05 -12.28 -7.29
C ALA A 28 1.42 -12.52 -7.64
N THR A 29 2.11 -13.40 -6.91
CA THR A 29 3.51 -13.75 -7.16
C THR A 29 3.68 -14.41 -8.52
N GLN A 30 2.82 -15.36 -8.87
CA GLN A 30 2.88 -16.04 -10.17
C GLN A 30 2.63 -15.08 -11.33
N LEU A 31 1.63 -14.21 -11.21
CA LEU A 31 1.34 -13.20 -12.22
C LEU A 31 2.52 -12.22 -12.35
N GLN A 32 3.04 -11.71 -11.24
CA GLN A 32 4.13 -10.74 -11.27
C GLN A 32 5.41 -11.32 -11.87
N ARG A 33 5.78 -12.57 -11.55
CA ARG A 33 6.95 -13.22 -12.16
C ARG A 33 6.84 -13.24 -13.68
N LYS A 34 5.67 -13.60 -14.22
CA LYS A 34 5.41 -13.60 -15.67
C LYS A 34 5.47 -12.18 -16.25
N THR A 35 4.85 -11.22 -15.58
CA THR A 35 4.85 -9.81 -16.01
C THR A 35 6.25 -9.23 -16.04
N LEU A 36 7.05 -9.45 -14.99
CA LEU A 36 8.44 -8.97 -14.93
C LEU A 36 9.32 -9.64 -16.00
N GLN A 37 9.13 -10.94 -16.24
CA GLN A 37 9.86 -11.65 -17.29
C GLN A 37 9.54 -11.08 -18.69
N SER A 38 8.25 -10.89 -19.01
CA SER A 38 7.83 -10.27 -20.27
C SER A 38 8.37 -8.83 -20.39
N LEU A 39 8.27 -8.03 -19.33
CA LEU A 39 8.81 -6.66 -19.31
C LEU A 39 10.33 -6.64 -19.56
N PHE A 40 11.05 -7.59 -18.99
CA PHE A 40 12.48 -7.75 -19.20
C PHE A 40 12.81 -8.07 -20.65
N ASP A 41 12.18 -9.12 -21.19
CA ASP A 41 12.45 -9.62 -22.54
C ASP A 41 12.06 -8.62 -23.63
N GLU A 42 10.95 -7.90 -23.44
CA GLU A 42 10.41 -6.97 -24.44
C GLU A 42 11.08 -5.60 -24.41
N LYS A 43 11.38 -5.07 -23.22
CA LYS A 43 11.78 -3.67 -23.04
C LYS A 43 13.15 -3.51 -22.41
N VAL A 44 13.36 -4.09 -21.23
CA VAL A 44 14.52 -3.77 -20.38
C VAL A 44 15.82 -4.30 -20.98
N LYS A 45 15.85 -5.55 -21.45
CA LYS A 45 17.07 -6.20 -21.91
C LYS A 45 17.78 -5.39 -23.01
N ARG A 46 17.04 -5.05 -24.07
CA ARG A 46 17.58 -4.26 -25.19
C ARG A 46 18.01 -2.85 -24.79
N LEU A 47 17.31 -2.24 -23.82
CA LEU A 47 17.67 -0.91 -23.33
C LEU A 47 18.98 -0.97 -22.51
N ALA A 48 19.08 -1.94 -21.60
CA ALA A 48 20.26 -2.13 -20.76
C ALA A 48 21.51 -2.47 -21.59
N GLU A 49 21.39 -3.35 -22.60
CA GLU A 49 22.48 -3.68 -23.53
C GLU A 49 23.00 -2.44 -24.28
N LYS A 50 22.09 -1.56 -24.72
CA LYS A 50 22.45 -0.29 -25.37
C LYS A 50 23.19 0.65 -24.42
N LEU A 51 22.70 0.81 -23.19
CA LEU A 51 23.34 1.65 -22.17
C LEU A 51 24.75 1.13 -21.82
N LEU A 52 24.91 -0.19 -21.64
CA LEU A 52 26.21 -0.81 -21.39
C LEU A 52 27.19 -0.61 -22.56
N THR A 53 26.69 -0.63 -23.80
CA THR A 53 27.51 -0.34 -24.98
C THR A 53 28.01 1.11 -24.98
N LEU A 54 27.15 2.07 -24.63
CA LEU A 54 27.52 3.49 -24.50
C LEU A 54 28.52 3.73 -23.36
N ASP A 55 28.41 2.96 -22.27
CA ASP A 55 29.34 3.00 -21.14
C ASP A 55 30.67 2.25 -21.39
N GLY A 56 30.88 1.72 -22.61
CA GLY A 56 32.12 1.02 -22.99
C GLY A 56 32.26 -0.37 -22.37
N ARG A 57 31.15 -1.02 -21.97
CA ARG A 57 31.11 -2.36 -21.37
C ARG A 57 30.16 -3.32 -22.14
N PRO A 58 30.32 -3.49 -23.46
CA PRO A 58 29.39 -4.28 -24.29
C PRO A 58 29.43 -5.79 -23.99
N GLU A 59 30.46 -6.28 -23.31
CA GLU A 59 30.67 -7.72 -23.03
C GLU A 59 29.86 -8.24 -21.84
N ARG A 60 29.24 -7.36 -21.05
CA ARG A 60 28.47 -7.77 -19.87
C ARG A 60 27.09 -8.25 -20.31
N ASP A 61 26.83 -9.54 -20.12
CA ASP A 61 25.51 -10.13 -20.36
C ASP A 61 24.48 -9.58 -19.37
N VAL A 62 23.34 -9.14 -19.89
CA VAL A 62 22.22 -8.63 -19.10
C VAL A 62 21.26 -9.78 -18.86
N ARG A 63 21.14 -10.21 -17.61
CA ARG A 63 20.30 -11.34 -17.23
C ARG A 63 19.04 -10.88 -16.51
N PHE A 64 18.01 -11.74 -16.50
CA PHE A 64 16.76 -11.46 -15.80
C PHE A 64 17.00 -11.24 -14.30
N GLU A 65 17.95 -11.96 -13.70
CA GLU A 65 18.28 -11.84 -12.27
C GLU A 65 18.81 -10.45 -11.92
N ASP A 66 19.51 -9.77 -12.84
CA ASP A 66 20.00 -8.40 -12.61
C ASP A 66 18.82 -7.41 -12.56
N PHE A 67 17.84 -7.61 -13.44
CA PHE A 67 16.61 -6.82 -13.45
C PHE A 67 15.74 -7.11 -12.22
N LEU A 68 15.56 -8.38 -11.86
CA LEU A 68 14.80 -8.78 -10.68
C LEU A 68 15.45 -8.23 -9.41
N TRP A 69 16.79 -8.27 -9.31
CA TRP A 69 17.55 -7.66 -8.23
C TRP A 69 17.30 -6.15 -8.14
N ALA A 70 17.41 -5.42 -9.26
CA ALA A 70 17.16 -3.98 -9.26
C ALA A 70 15.70 -3.65 -8.87
N ASN A 71 14.73 -4.41 -9.37
CA ASN A 71 13.32 -4.29 -9.00
C ASN A 71 13.12 -4.53 -7.49
N SER A 72 13.72 -5.58 -6.93
CA SER A 72 13.63 -5.87 -5.50
C SER A 72 14.35 -4.83 -4.62
N ILE A 73 15.48 -4.28 -5.05
CA ILE A 73 16.12 -3.15 -4.36
C ILE A 73 15.16 -1.96 -4.32
N PHE A 74 14.60 -1.57 -5.46
CA PHE A 74 13.73 -0.40 -5.53
C PHE A 74 12.50 -0.56 -4.63
N TRP A 75 11.76 -1.66 -4.75
CA TRP A 75 10.50 -1.85 -4.01
C TRP A 75 10.67 -2.16 -2.52
N SER A 76 11.84 -2.62 -2.09
CA SER A 76 12.11 -2.87 -0.66
C SER A 76 12.73 -1.69 0.08
N ARG A 77 13.21 -0.65 -0.63
CA ARG A 77 14.02 0.45 -0.05
C ARG A 77 13.64 1.85 -0.51
N ALA A 78 12.89 2.01 -1.60
CA ALA A 78 12.50 3.33 -2.08
C ALA A 78 11.56 4.01 -1.06
N LEU A 79 11.78 5.31 -0.88
CA LEU A 79 10.96 6.18 -0.05
C LEU A 79 10.24 7.18 -0.96
N ASN A 80 9.05 7.60 -0.53
CA ASN A 80 8.34 8.72 -1.13
C ASN A 80 8.86 10.01 -0.53
N ILE A 81 9.61 10.78 -1.30
CA ILE A 81 10.35 11.96 -0.83
C ILE A 81 9.69 13.23 -1.39
N PRO A 82 9.30 14.19 -0.54
CA PRO A 82 8.77 15.47 -1.00
C PRO A 82 9.91 16.38 -1.50
N PHE A 83 9.84 16.79 -2.76
CA PHE A 83 10.76 17.76 -3.36
C PHE A 83 10.02 18.95 -3.98
N PRO A 84 10.65 20.13 -4.06
CA PRO A 84 10.15 21.21 -4.90
C PRO A 84 10.10 20.75 -6.37
N ARG A 85 9.03 21.10 -7.08
CA ARG A 85 8.87 20.79 -8.50
C ARG A 85 10.07 21.20 -9.36
N CYS A 86 10.69 22.34 -9.06
CA CYS A 86 11.85 22.84 -9.80
C CYS A 86 13.12 21.99 -9.65
N TYR A 87 13.24 21.17 -8.59
CA TYR A 87 14.36 20.25 -8.41
C TYR A 87 14.24 19.02 -9.30
N VAL A 88 13.00 18.57 -9.53
CA VAL A 88 12.70 17.38 -10.34
C VAL A 88 12.58 17.75 -11.82
N PHE A 89 11.96 18.90 -12.10
CA PHE A 89 11.75 19.43 -13.43
C PHE A 89 12.42 20.81 -13.52
N PRO A 90 13.75 20.87 -13.72
CA PRO A 90 14.43 22.13 -13.92
C PRO A 90 13.83 22.84 -15.13
N THR A 91 13.34 24.06 -14.94
CA THR A 91 12.92 24.91 -16.05
C THR A 91 14.18 25.40 -16.73
N ASN A 92 14.43 24.92 -17.95
CA ASN A 92 15.49 25.48 -18.78
C ASN A 92 15.17 26.96 -19.03
N SER A 93 15.84 27.86 -18.32
CA SER A 93 15.85 29.28 -18.62
C SER A 93 16.78 29.55 -19.81
N GLU A 94 16.50 28.92 -20.94
CA GLU A 94 17.04 29.31 -22.23
C GLU A 94 15.90 29.92 -23.04
N GLY A 95 15.82 31.26 -23.06
CA GLY A 95 15.03 31.98 -24.07
C GLY A 95 13.86 32.86 -23.61
N GLN A 96 13.91 33.48 -22.42
CA GLN A 96 13.11 34.69 -22.15
C GLN A 96 14.00 35.87 -21.73
N ASP A 97 14.99 36.18 -22.58
CA ASP A 97 15.36 37.58 -22.77
C ASP A 97 14.30 38.22 -23.67
N SER A 98 13.24 38.73 -23.06
CA SER A 98 12.37 39.72 -23.71
C SER A 98 11.94 40.75 -22.69
N ASP A 99 12.61 41.90 -22.77
CA ASP A 99 12.11 43.21 -22.38
C ASP A 99 11.71 43.42 -20.90
N ILE A 100 12.73 43.66 -20.07
CA ILE A 100 12.65 44.79 -19.14
C ILE A 100 13.78 45.76 -19.50
N SER A 101 13.56 46.43 -20.63
CA SER A 101 14.26 47.65 -20.99
C SER A 101 14.01 48.72 -19.93
N SER A 102 15.09 49.08 -19.24
CA SER A 102 15.50 50.44 -18.90
C SER A 102 14.39 51.42 -18.46
N LYS A 103 14.26 51.62 -17.14
CA LYS A 103 13.81 52.93 -16.59
C LYS A 103 14.02 53.07 -15.08
N ILE A 104 15.27 53.06 -14.62
CA ILE A 104 15.66 53.90 -13.48
C ILE A 104 17.03 54.49 -13.81
N ILE A 105 17.02 55.66 -14.47
CA ILE A 105 18.18 56.52 -14.63
C ILE A 105 18.29 57.39 -13.37
N ASN A 106 19.36 57.12 -12.64
CA ASN A 106 20.28 58.00 -11.91
C ASN A 106 19.76 59.10 -10.96
N SER A 107 20.16 58.92 -9.70
CA SER A 107 20.45 59.99 -8.75
C SER A 107 21.64 60.85 -9.22
N GLY A 108 21.65 62.08 -8.72
CA GLY A 108 22.43 63.20 -9.23
C GLY A 108 23.96 63.15 -9.04
N THR A 109 24.60 63.69 -10.07
CA THR A 109 25.61 64.76 -10.04
C THR A 109 27.03 64.50 -9.52
N HIS A 110 27.97 64.96 -10.37
CA HIS A 110 29.33 65.46 -10.11
C HIS A 110 30.55 64.57 -10.41
N THR A 111 30.95 64.63 -11.69
CA THR A 111 32.24 65.16 -12.22
C THR A 111 33.58 64.91 -11.49
N ASN A 112 34.50 64.28 -12.25
CA ASN A 112 35.97 64.48 -12.39
C ASN A 112 36.73 63.16 -12.24
N ASP A 113 37.90 62.89 -12.82
CA ASP A 113 38.58 63.21 -14.08
C ASP A 113 39.83 62.28 -14.10
N CYS A 114 40.26 61.87 -15.29
CA CYS A 114 41.60 61.44 -15.73
C CYS A 114 42.41 60.28 -15.05
N GLY A 115 43.00 59.41 -15.89
CA GLY A 115 44.44 59.17 -15.80
C GLY A 115 45.02 57.74 -15.68
N SER A 116 45.15 57.05 -16.82
CA SER A 116 46.23 56.13 -17.29
C SER A 116 47.14 55.27 -16.37
N LEU A 117 47.34 54.01 -16.83
CA LEU A 117 48.59 53.21 -16.92
C LEU A 117 49.31 52.72 -15.64
N SER A 118 49.41 51.39 -15.44
CA SER A 118 50.62 50.58 -15.72
C SER A 118 50.68 49.19 -15.02
N ASN A 119 51.18 48.23 -15.80
CA ASN A 119 51.78 46.91 -15.58
C ASN A 119 51.99 46.26 -14.18
N ARG A 120 51.79 44.92 -14.25
CA ARG A 120 52.56 43.77 -13.71
C ARG A 120 52.20 43.11 -12.36
N GLU A 121 51.83 41.83 -12.52
CA GLU A 121 52.25 40.62 -11.77
C GLU A 121 51.98 40.54 -10.25
N SER A 122 50.98 39.72 -9.86
CA SER A 122 51.19 38.39 -9.24
C SER A 122 50.05 37.96 -8.30
N ALA A 123 49.57 36.73 -8.53
CA ALA A 123 49.08 35.74 -7.57
C ALA A 123 48.02 36.13 -6.50
N LYS A 124 46.78 35.67 -6.71
CA LYS A 124 45.97 34.80 -5.81
C LYS A 124 44.52 34.77 -6.31
N VAL A 125 44.06 33.63 -6.83
CA VAL A 125 42.65 33.41 -7.18
C VAL A 125 41.94 32.93 -5.93
N ALA A 126 40.98 33.73 -5.47
CA ALA A 126 40.05 33.41 -4.41
C ALA A 126 38.89 32.60 -4.99
N GLU A 127 38.93 31.28 -4.84
CA GLU A 127 37.76 30.42 -4.95
C GLU A 127 37.11 30.35 -3.56
N HIS A 128 36.14 31.23 -3.27
CA HIS A 128 35.22 30.99 -2.15
C HIS A 128 33.89 31.74 -2.20
N ASP A 129 33.59 32.52 -3.26
CA ASP A 129 32.37 33.36 -3.30
C ASP A 129 31.31 32.94 -4.35
N ALA A 130 31.55 31.92 -5.18
CA ALA A 130 30.61 31.54 -6.24
C ALA A 130 29.49 30.58 -5.80
N LEU A 131 29.59 30.00 -4.59
CA LEU A 131 28.59 29.04 -4.07
C LEU A 131 27.53 29.71 -3.21
N GLN A 132 27.78 30.93 -2.70
CA GLN A 132 26.90 31.62 -1.77
C GLN A 132 25.76 32.37 -2.48
N ASP A 133 26.03 32.89 -3.69
CA ASP A 133 25.04 33.62 -4.50
C ASP A 133 24.01 32.72 -5.20
N LYS A 134 24.30 31.42 -5.37
CA LYS A 134 23.28 30.44 -5.82
C LYS A 134 22.36 29.98 -4.69
N VAL A 135 22.79 30.08 -3.43
CA VAL A 135 22.01 29.68 -2.25
C VAL A 135 21.01 30.78 -1.87
N ALA A 136 21.37 32.05 -2.05
CA ALA A 136 20.44 33.17 -1.83
C ALA A 136 19.26 33.19 -2.83
N SER A 137 19.45 32.70 -4.06
CA SER A 137 18.38 32.56 -5.06
C SER A 137 17.48 31.33 -4.83
N ALA A 138 17.90 30.36 -4.02
CA ALA A 138 17.06 29.22 -3.61
C ALA A 138 16.21 29.56 -2.38
N ALA A 139 16.68 30.48 -1.53
CA ALA A 139 15.97 30.94 -0.33
C ALA A 139 14.72 31.81 -0.63
N SER A 140 14.53 32.26 -1.88
CA SER A 140 13.31 32.95 -2.32
C SER A 140 12.26 32.03 -2.94
N ILE A 141 12.42 30.70 -2.89
CA ILE A 141 11.41 29.73 -3.33
C ILE A 141 10.44 29.44 -2.17
N SER A 142 9.85 30.49 -1.61
CA SER A 142 8.65 30.34 -0.79
C SER A 142 7.46 30.21 -1.75
N GLN A 143 6.84 29.03 -1.82
CA GLN A 143 5.65 28.64 -2.62
C GLN A 143 5.90 27.94 -3.97
N GLY A 144 6.90 27.07 -4.07
CA GLY A 144 6.95 26.07 -5.14
C GLY A 144 6.00 24.90 -4.87
N GLU A 145 5.30 24.42 -5.90
CA GLU A 145 4.53 23.16 -5.86
C GLU A 145 5.44 22.01 -5.37
N ILE A 146 5.00 21.26 -4.35
CA ILE A 146 5.71 20.06 -3.88
C ILE A 146 5.27 18.88 -4.73
N VAL A 147 6.25 18.11 -5.21
CA VAL A 147 6.04 16.84 -5.90
C VAL A 147 6.65 15.71 -5.08
N TRP A 148 5.97 14.57 -5.04
CA TRP A 148 6.47 13.36 -4.40
C TRP A 148 7.26 12.54 -5.41
N VAL A 149 8.47 12.13 -5.04
CA VAL A 149 9.36 11.34 -5.87
C VAL A 149 9.77 10.08 -5.13
N GLU A 150 9.70 8.93 -5.78
CA GLU A 150 10.24 7.69 -5.27
C GLU A 150 11.76 7.65 -5.46
N GLY A 151 12.51 7.40 -4.40
CA GLY A 151 13.97 7.39 -4.45
C GLY A 151 14.62 6.57 -3.36
N LEU A 152 15.87 6.15 -3.61
CA LEU A 152 16.70 5.49 -2.62
C LEU A 152 17.49 6.54 -1.83
N VAL A 153 17.48 6.44 -0.51
CA VAL A 153 18.20 7.36 0.39
C VAL A 153 19.27 6.58 1.16
N PRO A 154 20.52 6.57 0.67
CA PRO A 154 21.60 5.83 1.31
C PRO A 154 21.76 6.21 2.79
N GLY A 155 21.80 5.19 3.64
CA GLY A 155 21.94 5.34 5.09
C GLY A 155 20.60 5.20 5.80
N ILE A 156 19.57 5.95 5.40
CA ILE A 156 18.22 5.79 5.96
C ILE A 156 17.59 4.47 5.51
N ASP A 157 17.91 4.02 4.29
CA ASP A 157 17.49 2.72 3.77
C ASP A 157 18.07 1.49 4.52
N PHE A 158 18.91 1.69 5.55
CA PHE A 158 19.40 0.63 6.45
C PHE A 158 18.52 0.42 7.68
N CYS A 159 17.65 1.37 8.03
CA CYS A 159 16.81 1.25 9.22
C CYS A 159 15.73 0.18 8.99
N ASN A 160 15.71 -0.84 9.85
CA ASN A 160 14.67 -1.89 9.81
C ASN A 160 13.32 -1.38 10.35
N HIS A 161 12.27 -2.14 10.05
CA HIS A 161 10.92 -1.87 10.50
C HIS A 161 10.68 -2.26 11.97
N ASP A 162 10.03 -1.38 12.74
CA ASP A 162 9.37 -1.73 14.00
C ASP A 162 8.09 -0.88 14.17
N PHE A 163 7.04 -1.45 14.79
CA PHE A 163 5.83 -0.70 15.16
C PHE A 163 6.11 0.32 16.27
N LYS A 164 7.10 0.05 17.12
CA LYS A 164 7.63 0.97 18.13
C LYS A 164 8.95 1.55 17.64
N ALA A 165 8.90 2.12 16.44
CA ALA A 165 10.03 2.75 15.76
C ALA A 165 10.79 3.69 16.72
N ALA A 166 12.11 3.54 16.75
CA ALA A 166 12.99 4.41 17.54
C ALA A 166 13.17 5.80 16.89
N ALA A 167 12.93 5.88 15.58
CA ALA A 167 13.08 7.10 14.81
C ALA A 167 12.01 7.27 13.72
N THR A 168 11.80 8.53 13.34
CA THR A 168 11.15 8.94 12.08
C THR A 168 12.16 9.65 11.21
N TRP A 169 11.81 9.96 9.97
CA TRP A 169 12.65 10.78 9.09
C TRP A 169 11.89 12.01 8.60
N GLU A 170 12.64 13.07 8.32
CA GLU A 170 12.11 14.32 7.75
C GLU A 170 13.04 14.87 6.67
N VAL A 171 12.48 15.67 5.76
CA VAL A 171 13.24 16.45 4.79
C VAL A 171 13.41 17.87 5.31
N ASP A 172 14.66 18.28 5.53
CA ASP A 172 15.00 19.65 5.88
C ASP A 172 14.97 20.54 4.62
N GLY A 173 13.80 21.09 4.31
CA GLY A 173 13.62 21.90 3.10
C GLY A 173 14.47 23.17 3.05
N THR A 174 14.94 23.68 4.19
CA THR A 174 15.71 24.94 4.25
C THR A 174 17.19 24.74 4.55
N GLY A 175 17.57 23.57 5.07
CA GLY A 175 18.90 23.33 5.62
C GLY A 175 19.10 23.91 7.02
N ALA A 176 18.03 24.27 7.73
CA ALA A 176 18.12 24.88 9.06
C ALA A 176 18.63 23.90 10.13
N THR A 177 18.35 22.60 9.97
CA THR A 177 18.75 21.54 10.89
C THR A 177 20.06 20.91 10.46
N THR A 178 20.21 20.58 9.19
CA THR A 178 21.36 19.83 8.67
C THR A 178 22.46 20.71 8.08
N GLY A 179 22.19 22.00 7.86
CA GLY A 179 23.05 22.89 7.09
C GLY A 179 22.94 22.72 5.57
N VAL A 180 22.12 21.77 5.08
CA VAL A 180 21.99 21.45 3.65
C VAL A 180 20.50 21.43 3.26
N PRO A 181 20.04 22.35 2.40
CA PRO A 181 18.66 22.35 1.92
C PRO A 181 18.28 21.05 1.22
N PHE A 182 17.06 20.58 1.48
CA PHE A 182 16.46 19.34 0.97
C PHE A 182 17.24 18.08 1.28
N SER A 183 18.02 18.08 2.37
CA SER A 183 18.62 16.87 2.92
C SER A 183 17.65 16.16 3.86
N MET A 184 17.90 14.87 4.09
CA MET A 184 17.03 14.03 4.93
C MET A 184 17.78 13.60 6.19
N TYR A 185 17.08 13.57 7.31
CA TYR A 185 17.66 13.25 8.62
C TYR A 185 16.70 12.41 9.46
N LEU A 186 17.24 11.67 10.43
CA LEU A 186 16.46 10.89 11.40
C LEU A 186 16.18 11.73 12.64
N LEU A 187 14.95 11.62 13.13
CA LEU A 187 14.46 12.22 14.37
C LEU A 187 14.10 11.12 15.35
N SER A 188 14.47 11.28 16.62
CA SER A 188 14.11 10.32 17.65
C SER A 188 12.59 10.33 17.87
N ALA A 189 11.97 9.17 17.80
CA ALA A 189 10.55 8.98 18.05
C ALA A 189 10.36 8.63 19.54
N GLY A 190 10.05 9.64 20.37
CA GLY A 190 9.70 9.48 21.78
C GLY A 190 10.66 10.13 22.78
N GLU A 191 10.26 10.18 24.04
CA GLU A 191 11.03 10.82 25.14
C GLU A 191 12.12 9.92 25.74
N ASN A 192 12.15 8.63 25.37
CA ASN A 192 13.14 7.70 25.90
C ASN A 192 14.45 7.86 25.12
N PRO A 193 15.56 8.28 25.76
CA PRO A 193 16.84 8.33 25.07
C PRO A 193 17.16 6.94 24.52
N SER A 194 17.53 6.87 23.24
CA SER A 194 17.97 5.63 22.60
C SER A 194 18.96 4.94 23.53
N GLN A 195 18.58 3.76 24.02
CA GLN A 195 19.46 3.00 24.89
C GLN A 195 20.70 2.62 24.07
N ILE A 196 21.87 2.85 24.64
CA ILE A 196 23.15 2.47 24.03
C ILE A 196 23.06 0.99 23.62
N GLU A 197 23.56 0.66 22.41
CA GLU A 197 23.54 -0.68 21.80
C GLU A 197 22.18 -1.20 21.31
N LYS A 198 21.10 -0.40 21.33
CA LYS A 198 19.86 -0.77 20.63
C LYS A 198 19.85 -0.34 19.17
N GLU A 199 19.25 -1.18 18.34
CA GLU A 199 19.00 -0.89 16.92
C GLU A 199 18.10 0.35 16.76
N ILE A 200 18.41 1.17 15.75
CA ILE A 200 17.59 2.31 15.35
C ILE A 200 16.64 1.85 14.24
N SER A 201 15.40 1.57 14.62
CA SER A 201 14.31 1.19 13.72
C SER A 201 13.45 2.40 13.32
N ILE A 202 12.80 2.28 12.15
CA ILE A 202 11.77 3.20 11.67
C ILE A 202 10.46 2.45 11.44
N SER A 203 9.34 3.15 11.32
CA SER A 203 8.10 2.51 10.83
C SER A 203 8.05 2.58 9.31
N TYR A 204 7.77 1.46 8.65
CA TYR A 204 7.49 1.43 7.22
C TYR A 204 6.02 1.78 6.94
N GLY A 205 5.22 2.04 7.97
CA GLY A 205 3.78 2.25 7.93
C GLY A 205 3.00 1.02 8.38
N ASP A 206 1.68 1.20 8.47
CA ASP A 206 0.73 0.20 8.96
C ASP A 206 0.46 -0.85 7.87
N LYS A 207 1.40 -1.78 7.69
CA LYS A 207 1.40 -2.77 6.59
C LYS A 207 1.02 -4.17 7.09
N GLY A 208 0.08 -4.80 6.37
CA GLY A 208 -0.29 -6.19 6.60
C GLY A 208 0.81 -7.18 6.19
N ASN A 209 0.70 -8.43 6.65
CA ASN A 209 1.73 -9.44 6.40
C ASN A 209 1.87 -9.81 4.92
N GLU A 210 0.78 -9.68 4.14
CA GLU A 210 0.84 -9.86 2.68
C GLU A 210 1.82 -8.88 2.03
N GLU A 211 1.71 -7.60 2.37
CA GLU A 211 2.56 -6.54 1.83
C GLU A 211 3.98 -6.63 2.37
N LEU A 212 4.15 -6.88 3.67
CA LEU A 212 5.46 -7.06 4.30
C LEU A 212 6.24 -8.21 3.65
N LEU A 213 5.59 -9.35 3.42
CA LEU A 213 6.22 -10.49 2.78
C LEU A 213 6.51 -10.20 1.31
N TYR A 214 5.58 -9.59 0.59
CA TYR A 214 5.72 -9.32 -0.84
C TYR A 214 6.82 -8.29 -1.16
N LEU A 215 6.91 -7.21 -0.39
CA LEU A 215 7.86 -6.13 -0.67
C LEU A 215 9.20 -6.34 0.04
N TYR A 216 9.17 -6.71 1.32
CA TYR A 216 10.36 -6.71 2.18
C TYR A 216 10.88 -8.11 2.52
N GLY A 217 10.05 -9.14 2.36
CA GLY A 217 10.47 -10.53 2.59
C GLY A 217 10.51 -10.95 4.05
N PHE A 218 9.65 -10.35 4.89
CA PHE A 218 9.45 -10.77 6.26
C PHE A 218 7.96 -10.64 6.65
N VAL A 219 7.61 -11.22 7.79
CA VAL A 219 6.27 -11.16 8.38
C VAL A 219 6.40 -10.88 9.86
N MET A 220 5.34 -10.35 10.46
CA MET A 220 5.23 -10.14 11.89
C MET A 220 4.24 -11.15 12.48
N ASN A 221 4.65 -11.81 13.57
CA ASN A 221 3.72 -12.62 14.36
C ASN A 221 2.66 -11.69 14.98
N ASP A 222 1.39 -12.09 14.89
CA ASP A 222 0.25 -11.34 15.41
C ASP A 222 0.24 -9.86 14.98
N ASN A 223 0.53 -9.61 13.70
CA ASN A 223 0.51 -8.29 13.11
C ASN A 223 -0.87 -7.61 13.32
N PRO A 224 -0.95 -6.47 14.05
CA PRO A 224 -2.21 -5.77 14.29
C PRO A 224 -2.81 -5.14 13.03
N ASP A 225 -1.97 -4.83 12.04
CA ASP A 225 -2.33 -4.18 10.78
C ASP A 225 -2.54 -5.19 9.65
N ASP A 226 -2.61 -6.49 9.98
CA ASP A 226 -2.93 -7.52 9.00
C ASP A 226 -4.35 -7.34 8.45
N TYR A 227 -4.58 -7.80 7.22
CA TYR A 227 -5.85 -7.64 6.55
C TYR A 227 -6.20 -8.86 5.70
N LEU A 228 -7.49 -9.02 5.44
CA LEU A 228 -8.02 -10.02 4.52
C LEU A 228 -8.57 -9.33 3.27
N MET A 229 -8.04 -9.67 2.09
CA MET A 229 -8.62 -9.20 0.83
C MET A 229 -9.80 -10.10 0.41
N VAL A 230 -11.00 -9.55 0.27
CA VAL A 230 -12.16 -10.26 -0.27
C VAL A 230 -12.55 -9.61 -1.60
N HIS A 231 -12.87 -10.39 -2.61
CA HIS A 231 -13.36 -9.85 -3.88
C HIS A 231 -14.40 -10.75 -4.51
N TYR A 232 -15.32 -10.14 -5.25
CA TYR A 232 -16.20 -10.83 -6.18
C TYR A 232 -15.53 -10.87 -7.56
N PRO A 233 -15.34 -12.05 -8.19
CA PRO A 233 -14.72 -12.14 -9.51
C PRO A 233 -15.52 -11.37 -10.57
N VAL A 234 -14.89 -10.43 -11.26
CA VAL A 234 -15.57 -9.59 -12.27
C VAL A 234 -16.08 -10.45 -13.43
N GLU A 235 -15.36 -11.51 -13.76
CA GLU A 235 -15.73 -12.47 -14.80
C GLU A 235 -17.01 -13.23 -14.45
N ALA A 236 -17.33 -13.38 -13.15
CA ALA A 236 -18.55 -14.04 -12.72
C ALA A 236 -19.79 -13.20 -13.02
N ILE A 237 -19.68 -11.86 -13.09
CA ILE A 237 -20.80 -10.96 -13.38
C ILE A 237 -21.40 -11.25 -14.76
N GLN A 238 -20.59 -11.64 -15.74
CA GLN A 238 -21.10 -11.92 -17.09
C GLN A 238 -22.03 -13.14 -17.12
N ASN A 239 -21.92 -14.03 -16.12
CA ASN A 239 -22.67 -15.27 -16.04
C ASN A 239 -23.91 -15.18 -15.13
N ILE A 240 -24.18 -14.04 -14.51
CA ILE A 240 -25.36 -13.87 -13.65
C ILE A 240 -26.58 -13.40 -14.46
N GLU A 241 -27.77 -13.71 -13.96
CA GLU A 241 -29.01 -13.19 -14.53
C GLU A 241 -29.07 -11.65 -14.44
N PHE A 242 -29.58 -11.02 -15.50
CA PHE A 242 -29.67 -9.56 -15.63
C PHE A 242 -28.30 -8.86 -15.51
N SER A 243 -27.23 -9.51 -15.99
CA SER A 243 -25.86 -9.02 -15.91
C SER A 243 -25.66 -7.62 -16.47
N GLU A 244 -26.31 -7.27 -17.59
CA GLU A 244 -26.23 -5.93 -18.19
C GLU A 244 -26.81 -4.86 -17.26
N SER A 245 -28.03 -5.05 -16.75
CA SER A 245 -28.67 -4.12 -15.82
C SER A 245 -27.87 -3.99 -14.52
N LYS A 246 -27.36 -5.09 -13.98
CA LYS A 246 -26.52 -5.08 -12.76
C LYS A 246 -25.18 -4.37 -13.01
N ALA A 247 -24.56 -4.58 -14.16
CA ALA A 247 -23.33 -3.89 -14.55
C ALA A 247 -23.54 -2.37 -14.65
N GLN A 248 -24.66 -1.93 -15.23
CA GLN A 248 -25.01 -0.50 -15.28
C GLN A 248 -25.18 0.11 -13.87
N LEU A 249 -25.83 -0.60 -12.95
CA LEU A 249 -25.97 -0.15 -11.56
C LEU A 249 -24.65 -0.14 -10.80
N LEU A 250 -23.77 -1.12 -11.05
CA LEU A 250 -22.41 -1.15 -10.49
C LEU A 250 -21.56 0.00 -11.02
N GLU A 251 -21.67 0.34 -12.30
CA GLU A 251 -20.99 1.49 -12.91
C GLU A 251 -21.51 2.80 -12.35
N ALA A 252 -22.84 2.96 -12.23
CA ALA A 252 -23.47 4.18 -11.70
C ALA A 252 -23.05 4.50 -10.26
N GLN A 253 -22.84 3.48 -9.43
CA GLN A 253 -22.37 3.65 -8.05
C GLN A 253 -20.84 3.65 -7.91
N LYS A 254 -20.08 3.52 -9.01
CA LYS A 254 -18.62 3.33 -9.00
C LYS A 254 -18.19 2.20 -8.07
N ALA A 255 -18.91 1.08 -8.10
CA ALA A 255 -18.75 -0.02 -7.16
C ALA A 255 -17.34 -0.63 -7.24
N GLU A 256 -16.73 -0.82 -6.06
CA GLU A 256 -15.53 -1.63 -5.91
C GLU A 256 -15.91 -3.06 -5.51
N LEU A 257 -15.56 -4.03 -6.36
CA LEU A 257 -15.82 -5.46 -6.11
C LEU A 257 -14.69 -6.15 -5.35
N ARG A 258 -13.73 -5.37 -4.84
CA ARG A 258 -12.65 -5.82 -3.97
C ARG A 258 -12.67 -4.95 -2.73
N CYS A 259 -12.55 -5.57 -1.57
CA CYS A 259 -12.35 -4.87 -0.31
C CYS A 259 -11.17 -5.44 0.46
N LEU A 260 -10.55 -4.59 1.26
CA LEU A 260 -9.62 -5.00 2.30
C LEU A 260 -10.37 -4.96 3.63
N LEU A 261 -10.24 -6.03 4.41
CA LEU A 261 -10.79 -6.14 5.74
C LEU A 261 -9.65 -6.14 6.77
N PRO A 262 -9.22 -4.95 7.27
CA PRO A 262 -8.24 -4.86 8.35
C PRO A 262 -8.69 -5.60 9.60
N ARG A 263 -7.74 -6.28 10.27
CA ARG A 263 -7.96 -6.98 11.54
C ARG A 263 -8.56 -6.06 12.61
N SER A 264 -8.19 -4.78 12.62
CA SER A 264 -8.69 -3.76 13.54
C SER A 264 -10.22 -3.58 13.47
N LEU A 265 -10.88 -3.92 12.36
CA LEU A 265 -12.34 -3.89 12.25
C LEU A 265 -13.03 -4.86 13.21
N LEU A 266 -12.37 -5.98 13.55
CA LEU A 266 -12.91 -6.98 14.47
C LEU A 266 -13.02 -6.46 15.91
N ASN A 267 -12.28 -5.41 16.27
CA ASN A 267 -12.32 -4.82 17.62
C ASN A 267 -13.67 -4.18 17.96
N ARG A 268 -14.47 -3.83 16.95
CA ARG A 268 -15.80 -3.22 17.09
C ARG A 268 -16.94 -4.12 16.62
N GLY A 269 -16.64 -5.35 16.23
CA GLY A 269 -17.60 -6.30 15.71
C GLY A 269 -18.53 -6.90 16.76
N PHE A 270 -19.21 -7.96 16.37
CA PHE A 270 -20.06 -8.75 17.26
C PHE A 270 -19.23 -9.56 18.26
N PHE A 271 -18.02 -9.96 17.88
CA PHE A 271 -17.12 -10.81 18.67
C PHE A 271 -15.73 -10.18 18.87
N PRO A 272 -15.63 -9.05 19.59
CA PRO A 272 -14.34 -8.41 19.84
C PRO A 272 -13.40 -9.34 20.64
N PRO A 273 -12.08 -9.31 20.38
CA PRO A 273 -11.11 -10.09 21.13
C PRO A 273 -11.06 -9.63 22.60
N SER A 274 -10.80 -10.58 23.52
CA SER A 274 -10.85 -10.37 24.98
C SER A 274 -9.95 -9.24 25.49
N ASP A 275 -8.89 -8.91 24.76
CA ASP A 275 -7.92 -7.87 25.12
C ASP A 275 -8.30 -6.47 24.62
N ALA A 276 -9.46 -6.31 23.96
CA ALA A 276 -9.99 -5.02 23.51
C ALA A 276 -10.57 -4.17 24.68
N SER A 277 -10.01 -4.30 25.89
CA SER A 277 -10.40 -3.50 27.05
C SER A 277 -9.84 -2.08 26.95
N GLY A 278 -10.60 -1.22 26.27
CA GLY A 278 -10.67 0.20 26.58
C GLY A 278 -9.48 1.04 26.17
N GLU A 279 -9.50 1.58 24.95
CA GLU A 279 -8.99 2.92 24.63
C GLU A 279 -9.24 3.25 23.14
N ASP A 280 -10.47 3.10 22.63
CA ASP A 280 -10.87 3.83 21.41
C ASP A 280 -12.41 3.83 21.20
N LYS A 281 -13.16 4.14 22.27
CA LYS A 281 -14.62 4.23 22.16
C LYS A 281 -15.11 5.49 21.42
N ASP A 282 -14.23 6.43 21.07
CA ASP A 282 -14.62 7.78 20.64
C ASP A 282 -13.89 8.32 19.40
N LYS A 283 -13.31 7.47 18.53
CA LYS A 283 -13.16 7.84 17.11
C LYS A 283 -14.33 7.28 16.31
N CYS A 284 -15.47 7.90 16.60
CA CYS A 284 -16.69 7.79 15.83
C CYS A 284 -16.37 7.88 14.33
N ILE A 285 -16.64 6.81 13.57
CA ILE A 285 -17.02 6.99 12.16
C ILE A 285 -18.37 7.68 12.21
N SER A 286 -18.34 8.99 12.41
CA SER A 286 -19.50 9.87 12.41
C SER A 286 -19.96 10.19 10.98
N SER A 287 -19.59 9.38 9.99
CA SER A 287 -19.75 9.72 8.58
C SER A 287 -20.58 8.74 7.75
N GLN A 288 -21.23 7.73 8.34
CA GLN A 288 -22.02 6.80 7.50
C GLN A 288 -23.23 6.16 8.20
N VAL A 289 -23.94 6.93 9.02
CA VAL A 289 -25.37 6.67 9.22
C VAL A 289 -26.10 7.36 8.07
N CYS A 290 -26.03 6.76 6.88
CA CYS A 290 -26.93 7.16 5.81
C CYS A 290 -28.33 6.70 6.24
N ASN A 291 -29.22 7.66 6.49
CA ASN A 291 -30.65 7.39 6.57
C ASN A 291 -31.12 6.95 5.19
N TYR A 292 -30.97 5.65 4.88
CA TYR A 292 -31.20 5.11 3.54
C TYR A 292 -32.68 4.98 3.15
N SER A 293 -33.63 5.17 4.06
CA SER A 293 -35.05 5.07 3.72
C SER A 293 -35.67 6.44 3.47
N TRP A 294 -35.88 6.79 2.21
CA TRP A 294 -36.77 7.90 1.83
C TRP A 294 -38.24 7.49 1.80
N SER A 295 -38.53 6.20 1.64
CA SER A 295 -39.90 5.70 1.49
C SER A 295 -40.57 5.53 2.86
N GLY A 296 -39.77 5.42 3.92
CA GLY A 296 -40.20 5.08 5.27
C GLY A 296 -40.67 3.63 5.43
N GLN A 297 -40.56 2.78 4.39
CA GLN A 297 -41.04 1.40 4.41
C GLN A 297 -40.03 0.46 5.09
N ARG A 298 -38.73 0.66 4.88
CA ARG A 298 -37.68 -0.13 5.53
C ARG A 298 -37.14 0.58 6.78
N LYS A 299 -37.13 -0.12 7.92
CA LYS A 299 -36.52 0.36 9.16
C LYS A 299 -35.00 0.19 9.10
N MET A 300 -34.28 1.08 9.79
CA MET A 300 -32.83 0.95 9.94
C MET A 300 -32.51 -0.32 10.74
N PRO A 301 -31.59 -1.19 10.25
CA PRO A 301 -31.24 -2.41 10.95
C PRO A 301 -30.56 -2.13 12.29
N SER A 302 -30.91 -2.89 13.32
CA SER A 302 -30.38 -2.65 14.67
C SER A 302 -28.88 -2.96 14.78
N TYR A 303 -28.40 -3.87 13.94
CA TYR A 303 -27.02 -4.38 13.94
C TYR A 303 -26.01 -3.50 13.20
N LEU A 304 -26.46 -2.46 12.50
CA LEU A 304 -25.61 -1.63 11.64
C LEU A 304 -24.41 -1.01 12.38
N HIS A 305 -24.58 -0.65 13.65
CA HIS A 305 -23.52 -0.09 14.50
C HIS A 305 -22.40 -1.08 14.88
N LYS A 306 -22.61 -2.39 14.68
CA LYS A 306 -21.62 -3.46 14.90
C LYS A 306 -21.12 -4.10 13.61
N LEU A 307 -21.64 -3.67 12.46
CA LEU A 307 -21.25 -4.25 11.19
C LEU A 307 -19.79 -3.88 10.87
N VAL A 308 -18.95 -4.89 10.70
CA VAL A 308 -17.51 -4.69 10.44
C VAL A 308 -17.18 -4.50 8.97
N PHE A 309 -18.13 -4.72 8.05
CA PHE A 309 -17.87 -4.70 6.61
C PHE A 309 -18.09 -3.31 6.01
N PRO A 310 -17.21 -2.85 5.09
CA PRO A 310 -17.35 -1.55 4.43
C PRO A 310 -18.67 -1.41 3.67
N ALA A 311 -19.32 -0.25 3.81
CA ALA A 311 -20.62 0.02 3.19
C ALA A 311 -20.56 -0.04 1.65
N ASP A 312 -19.50 0.49 1.04
CA ASP A 312 -19.34 0.51 -0.42
C ASP A 312 -19.25 -0.90 -1.01
N PHE A 313 -18.54 -1.80 -0.32
CA PHE A 313 -18.46 -3.20 -0.72
C PHE A 313 -19.82 -3.92 -0.56
N LEU A 314 -20.53 -3.68 0.55
CA LEU A 314 -21.87 -4.22 0.72
C LEU A 314 -22.86 -3.69 -0.32
N ASN A 315 -22.79 -2.42 -0.71
CA ASN A 315 -23.59 -1.85 -1.81
C ASN A 315 -23.36 -2.59 -3.13
N ALA A 316 -22.10 -2.88 -3.45
CA ALA A 316 -21.75 -3.67 -4.62
C ALA A 316 -22.34 -5.09 -4.52
N LEU A 317 -22.19 -5.77 -3.38
CA LEU A 317 -22.75 -7.11 -3.16
C LEU A 317 -24.28 -7.15 -3.21
N ARG A 318 -24.98 -6.11 -2.71
CA ARG A 318 -26.44 -5.98 -2.84
C ARG A 318 -26.85 -5.96 -4.31
N THR A 319 -26.14 -5.20 -5.12
CA THR A 319 -26.40 -5.10 -6.56
C THR A 319 -26.21 -6.46 -7.26
N VAL A 320 -25.16 -7.20 -6.89
CA VAL A 320 -24.88 -8.53 -7.45
C VAL A 320 -25.94 -9.55 -7.01
N ALA A 321 -26.30 -9.57 -5.73
CA ALA A 321 -27.24 -10.53 -5.13
C ALA A 321 -28.72 -10.25 -5.46
N MET A 322 -29.03 -9.06 -5.97
CA MET A 322 -30.39 -8.62 -6.27
C MET A 322 -31.13 -9.58 -7.22
N LYS A 323 -32.39 -9.89 -6.89
CA LYS A 323 -33.31 -10.72 -7.67
C LYS A 323 -34.07 -9.89 -8.71
N GLU A 324 -34.71 -10.56 -9.67
CA GLU A 324 -35.46 -9.91 -10.74
C GLU A 324 -36.55 -8.93 -10.21
N ASN A 325 -37.35 -9.37 -9.24
CA ASN A 325 -38.42 -8.56 -8.67
C ASN A 325 -37.89 -7.32 -7.91
N GLU A 326 -36.70 -7.44 -7.32
CA GLU A 326 -36.03 -6.34 -6.63
C GLU A 326 -35.44 -5.35 -7.65
N LEU A 327 -34.89 -5.86 -8.76
CA LEU A 327 -34.39 -5.04 -9.87
C LEU A 327 -35.50 -4.16 -10.47
N TYR A 328 -36.70 -4.72 -10.71
CA TYR A 328 -37.84 -3.92 -11.15
C TYR A 328 -38.24 -2.84 -10.13
N ARG A 329 -38.16 -3.13 -8.83
CA ARG A 329 -38.42 -2.13 -7.78
C ARG A 329 -37.39 -1.02 -7.80
N VAL A 330 -36.11 -1.34 -7.96
CA VAL A 330 -35.04 -0.33 -8.09
C VAL A 330 -35.31 0.57 -9.29
N SER A 331 -35.63 0.00 -10.46
CA SER A 331 -35.98 0.80 -11.64
C SER A 331 -37.18 1.73 -11.38
N SER A 332 -38.23 1.22 -10.74
CA SER A 332 -39.41 2.02 -10.39
C SER A 332 -39.08 3.15 -9.41
N LEU A 333 -38.22 2.91 -8.41
CA LEU A 333 -37.81 3.93 -7.44
C LEU A 333 -36.94 5.01 -8.10
N LEU A 334 -36.05 4.61 -9.01
CA LEU A 334 -35.21 5.56 -9.74
C LEU A 334 -36.02 6.39 -10.73
N GLU A 335 -37.02 5.81 -11.40
CA GLU A 335 -37.95 6.54 -12.27
C GLU A 335 -38.75 7.61 -11.50
N GLU A 336 -39.14 7.34 -10.25
CA GLU A 336 -39.84 8.30 -9.39
C GLU A 336 -38.97 9.53 -9.07
N LEU A 337 -37.67 9.34 -8.87
CA LEU A 337 -36.74 10.42 -8.48
C LEU A 337 -36.27 11.25 -9.67
N VAL A 338 -36.06 10.57 -10.80
CA VAL A 338 -35.38 11.13 -11.97
C VAL A 338 -36.38 11.59 -13.04
N GLY A 339 -37.66 11.25 -12.88
CA GLY A 339 -38.74 11.53 -13.83
C GLY A 339 -38.84 10.46 -14.91
N SER A 340 -40.06 10.17 -15.36
CA SER A 340 -40.33 9.19 -16.41
C SER A 340 -39.74 9.66 -17.75
N GLY A 341 -38.54 9.22 -18.08
CA GLY A 341 -37.84 9.58 -19.33
C GLY A 341 -36.36 9.91 -19.21
N GLY A 342 -35.76 9.84 -18.01
CA GLY A 342 -34.33 10.11 -17.83
C GLY A 342 -33.98 11.60 -17.96
N GLU A 343 -34.84 12.48 -17.44
CA GLU A 343 -34.65 13.94 -17.49
C GLU A 343 -33.35 14.37 -16.78
N ARG A 344 -32.88 13.55 -15.85
CA ARG A 344 -31.62 13.67 -15.11
C ARG A 344 -30.92 12.30 -15.05
N GLN A 345 -29.65 12.25 -14.67
CA GLN A 345 -29.00 10.99 -14.28
C GLN A 345 -29.02 10.86 -12.75
N PRO A 346 -29.37 9.69 -12.19
CA PRO A 346 -29.35 9.49 -10.75
C PRO A 346 -27.92 9.60 -10.23
N THR A 347 -27.77 10.14 -9.03
CA THR A 347 -26.50 10.17 -8.30
C THR A 347 -26.17 8.79 -7.73
N ASP A 348 -24.90 8.55 -7.42
CA ASP A 348 -24.44 7.33 -6.76
C ASP A 348 -25.21 7.01 -5.47
N THR A 349 -25.47 8.04 -4.66
CA THR A 349 -26.19 7.92 -3.38
C THR A 349 -27.67 7.58 -3.59
N GLU A 350 -28.32 8.16 -4.61
CA GLU A 350 -29.71 7.82 -4.98
C GLU A 350 -29.79 6.36 -5.46
N VAL A 351 -28.83 5.89 -6.27
CA VAL A 351 -28.76 4.49 -6.69
C VAL A 351 -28.58 3.55 -5.51
N GLN A 352 -27.63 3.84 -4.62
CA GLN A 352 -27.39 3.02 -3.42
C GLN A 352 -28.61 2.96 -2.50
N ALA A 353 -29.31 4.08 -2.30
CA ALA A 353 -30.53 4.13 -1.49
C ALA A 353 -31.68 3.32 -2.11
N ALA A 354 -31.89 3.43 -3.42
CA ALA A 354 -32.91 2.65 -4.13
C ALA A 354 -32.65 1.14 -4.03
N ILE A 355 -31.39 0.72 -4.20
CA ILE A 355 -30.96 -0.69 -4.06
C ILE A 355 -31.18 -1.18 -2.64
N TRP A 356 -30.78 -0.40 -1.63
CA TRP A 356 -30.99 -0.73 -0.23
C TRP A 356 -32.47 -0.92 0.12
N GLU A 357 -33.31 0.01 -0.32
CA GLU A 357 -34.75 -0.02 -0.07
C GLU A 357 -35.38 -1.28 -0.67
N ALA A 358 -35.00 -1.63 -1.90
CA ALA A 358 -35.52 -2.80 -2.61
C ALA A 358 -35.06 -4.15 -2.02
N CYS A 359 -33.76 -4.28 -1.71
CA CYS A 359 -33.13 -5.60 -1.45
C CYS A 359 -32.76 -5.83 0.01
N GLY A 360 -32.49 -4.78 0.78
CA GLY A 360 -31.95 -4.91 2.14
C GLY A 360 -30.54 -5.49 2.18
N ASP A 361 -30.26 -6.27 3.23
CA ASP A 361 -28.91 -6.76 3.56
C ASP A 361 -28.75 -8.27 3.40
N SER A 362 -29.83 -9.05 3.51
CA SER A 362 -29.74 -10.52 3.60
C SER A 362 -29.07 -11.16 2.39
N GLY A 363 -29.43 -10.73 1.17
CA GLY A 363 -28.81 -11.25 -0.06
C GLY A 363 -27.32 -10.94 -0.16
N ALA A 364 -26.90 -9.73 0.21
CA ALA A 364 -25.50 -9.33 0.19
C ALA A 364 -24.66 -10.03 1.25
N LEU A 365 -25.21 -10.18 2.46
CA LEU A 365 -24.56 -10.89 3.56
C LEU A 365 -24.44 -12.39 3.28
N GLN A 366 -25.45 -13.01 2.64
CA GLN A 366 -25.35 -14.40 2.18
C GLN A 366 -24.23 -14.55 1.14
N LEU A 367 -24.18 -13.65 0.15
CA LEU A 367 -23.12 -13.66 -0.85
C LEU A 367 -21.73 -13.47 -0.22
N LEU A 368 -21.62 -12.61 0.79
CA LEU A 368 -20.38 -12.41 1.55
C LEU A 368 -19.95 -13.68 2.31
N VAL A 369 -20.89 -14.37 2.96
CA VAL A 369 -20.64 -15.66 3.62
C VAL A 369 -20.13 -16.69 2.60
N ASP A 370 -20.75 -16.76 1.42
CA ASP A 370 -20.34 -17.68 0.36
C ASP A 370 -18.92 -17.36 -0.15
N LEU A 371 -18.59 -16.07 -0.33
CA LEU A 371 -17.25 -15.62 -0.72
C LEU A 371 -16.19 -15.97 0.33
N LEU A 372 -16.49 -15.80 1.62
CA LEU A 372 -15.58 -16.12 2.72
C LEU A 372 -15.39 -17.63 2.87
N ASN A 373 -16.46 -18.42 2.71
CA ASN A 373 -16.38 -19.89 2.69
C ASN A 373 -15.54 -20.39 1.51
N MET A 374 -15.77 -19.86 0.31
CA MET A 374 -14.96 -20.18 -0.87
C MET A 374 -13.49 -19.82 -0.63
N LYS A 375 -13.21 -18.66 -0.02
CA LYS A 375 -11.85 -18.26 0.32
C LYS A 375 -11.20 -19.22 1.33
N MET A 376 -11.93 -19.64 2.36
CA MET A 376 -11.42 -20.62 3.32
C MET A 376 -11.08 -21.94 2.63
N LEU A 377 -11.97 -22.43 1.77
CA LEU A 377 -11.78 -23.66 1.01
C LEU A 377 -10.52 -23.57 0.11
N ASP A 378 -10.35 -22.47 -0.62
CA ASP A 378 -9.14 -22.22 -1.43
C ASP A 378 -7.85 -22.27 -0.60
N LEU A 379 -7.86 -21.68 0.61
CA LEU A 379 -6.72 -21.66 1.53
C LEU A 379 -6.38 -23.06 2.05
N GLU A 380 -7.40 -23.84 2.44
CA GLU A 380 -7.24 -25.17 3.02
C GLU A 380 -6.85 -26.23 1.98
N GLU A 381 -7.47 -26.21 0.80
CA GLU A 381 -7.08 -27.09 -0.32
C GLU A 381 -5.65 -26.77 -0.81
N GLY A 382 -5.27 -25.49 -0.72
CA GLY A 382 -3.94 -25.03 -1.11
C GLY A 382 -2.83 -25.47 -0.15
N SER A 383 -3.05 -25.32 1.16
CA SER A 383 -1.97 -25.32 2.16
C SER A 383 -2.28 -26.03 3.49
N GLY A 384 -3.42 -26.73 3.60
CA GLY A 384 -3.85 -27.42 4.83
C GLY A 384 -4.63 -26.52 5.80
N THR A 385 -5.01 -27.01 6.98
CA THR A 385 -5.83 -26.25 7.95
C THR A 385 -5.02 -25.29 8.82
N GLU A 386 -5.71 -24.44 9.59
CA GLU A 386 -5.10 -23.53 10.59
C GLU A 386 -4.35 -24.32 11.69
N GLU A 387 -4.88 -25.47 12.11
CA GLU A 387 -4.28 -26.34 13.12
C GLU A 387 -3.00 -26.99 12.60
N ASN A 388 -2.99 -27.44 11.34
CA ASN A 388 -1.80 -28.01 10.71
C ASN A 388 -0.67 -26.98 10.65
N ASP A 389 -0.97 -25.73 10.31
CA ASP A 389 0.02 -24.64 10.31
C ASP A 389 0.55 -24.35 11.71
N THR A 390 -0.33 -24.39 12.70
CA THR A 390 0.07 -24.20 14.10
C THR A 390 1.01 -25.31 14.55
N GLU A 391 0.68 -26.57 14.23
CA GLU A 391 1.53 -27.72 14.53
C GLU A 391 2.87 -27.65 13.80
N LEU A 392 2.90 -27.19 12.54
CA LEU A 392 4.14 -26.98 11.77
C LEU A 392 5.04 -25.93 12.42
N LEU A 393 4.46 -24.84 12.94
CA LEU A 393 5.19 -23.78 13.61
C LEU A 393 5.68 -24.21 15.00
N GLU A 394 4.90 -24.99 15.74
CA GLU A 394 5.30 -25.55 17.04
C GLU A 394 6.43 -26.57 16.91
N LYS A 395 6.41 -27.37 15.84
CA LYS A 395 7.47 -28.35 15.52
C LYS A 395 8.73 -27.72 14.94
N ALA A 396 8.66 -26.48 14.45
CA ALA A 396 9.82 -25.77 13.93
C ALA A 396 10.75 -25.40 15.09
N CYS A 397 11.97 -25.93 15.12
CA CYS A 397 12.94 -25.52 16.14
C CYS A 397 13.28 -24.02 15.98
N THR A 398 13.08 -23.27 17.06
CA THR A 398 13.47 -21.87 17.22
C THR A 398 14.99 -21.75 17.23
N GLU A 399 15.61 -21.68 16.05
CA GLU A 399 17.02 -21.32 15.91
C GLU A 399 17.16 -19.81 15.77
N GLU A 400 17.21 -19.12 16.93
CA GLU A 400 18.20 -18.06 17.06
C GLU A 400 19.58 -18.76 17.14
N ILE A 401 20.22 -19.04 16.00
CA ILE A 401 21.64 -19.41 16.00
C ILE A 401 22.46 -18.11 15.89
N PRO A 402 23.31 -17.77 16.87
CA PRO A 402 24.46 -16.90 16.67
C PRO A 402 25.47 -17.62 15.74
N GLU A 403 26.03 -16.89 14.77
CA GLU A 403 26.86 -17.37 13.63
C GLU A 403 28.03 -18.34 13.89
N ASP A 404 28.30 -18.82 15.10
CA ASP A 404 29.38 -19.75 15.39
C ASP A 404 28.85 -21.11 15.85
N CYS A 405 28.70 -22.08 14.93
CA CYS A 405 29.00 -23.51 15.15
C CYS A 405 28.64 -24.36 13.91
N ARG A 406 29.35 -24.21 12.78
CA ARG A 406 29.42 -25.27 11.76
C ARG A 406 30.42 -26.33 12.21
N GLY A 407 29.98 -27.26 13.05
CA GLY A 407 30.84 -28.40 13.41
C GLY A 407 30.25 -29.34 14.44
N SER A 408 29.41 -30.28 14.00
CA SER A 408 29.51 -31.71 14.36
C SER A 408 28.25 -32.44 13.91
N LYS A 409 28.41 -33.41 13.01
CA LYS A 409 27.39 -34.44 12.75
C LYS A 409 27.57 -35.55 13.79
N THR A 410 26.56 -35.85 14.58
CA THR A 410 26.42 -37.17 15.21
C THR A 410 24.97 -37.59 15.40
N ASN A 411 24.76 -38.87 15.06
CA ASN A 411 23.55 -39.67 14.99
C ASN A 411 22.62 -39.65 16.21
N GLY A 412 21.31 -39.75 15.94
CA GLY A 412 20.34 -40.46 16.79
C GLY A 412 19.13 -39.65 17.25
N GLY A 413 18.01 -39.77 16.52
CA GLY A 413 16.66 -39.66 17.08
C GLY A 413 16.20 -38.29 17.58
N ILE A 414 15.87 -37.39 16.64
CA ILE A 414 14.63 -36.59 16.51
C ILE A 414 14.79 -35.94 15.13
N GLN A 415 13.84 -36.13 14.23
CA GLN A 415 13.88 -35.51 12.90
C GLN A 415 13.53 -34.02 13.08
N ASN A 416 14.48 -33.21 13.56
CA ASN A 416 14.34 -31.77 13.64
C ASN A 416 14.11 -31.26 12.21
N HIS A 417 12.88 -30.85 11.91
CA HIS A 417 12.49 -30.42 10.58
C HIS A 417 12.87 -28.94 10.44
N PHE A 418 14.10 -28.67 10.00
CA PHE A 418 14.56 -27.31 9.74
C PHE A 418 13.70 -26.67 8.63
N LEU A 419 12.96 -25.61 8.98
CA LEU A 419 12.23 -24.80 8.01
C LEU A 419 13.13 -23.66 7.53
N SER A 420 13.14 -23.39 6.22
CA SER A 420 13.77 -22.17 5.72
C SER A 420 12.98 -20.95 6.21
N ARG A 421 13.65 -19.80 6.35
CA ARG A 421 12.99 -18.52 6.71
C ARG A 421 11.82 -18.19 5.77
N ASN A 422 11.97 -18.49 4.48
CA ASN A 422 10.92 -18.28 3.48
C ASN A 422 9.70 -19.17 3.78
N ARG A 423 9.91 -20.47 4.02
CA ARG A 423 8.82 -21.38 4.40
C ARG A 423 8.15 -20.96 5.71
N TRP A 424 8.95 -20.63 6.72
CA TRP A 424 8.42 -20.15 8.00
C TRP A 424 7.55 -18.90 7.81
N SER A 425 8.02 -17.92 7.03
CA SER A 425 7.27 -16.69 6.75
C SER A 425 5.97 -16.98 5.99
N SER A 426 6.00 -17.89 5.02
CA SER A 426 4.82 -18.36 4.29
C SER A 426 3.78 -19.01 5.22
N ILE A 427 4.23 -19.83 6.17
CA ILE A 427 3.33 -20.52 7.11
C ILE A 427 2.68 -19.51 8.08
N ILE A 428 3.46 -18.55 8.60
CA ILE A 428 2.92 -17.46 9.45
C ILE A 428 1.85 -16.66 8.69
N TYR A 429 2.16 -16.23 7.46
CA TYR A 429 1.23 -15.46 6.64
C TYR A 429 -0.06 -16.26 6.33
N ARG A 430 0.06 -17.48 5.80
CA ARG A 430 -1.12 -18.26 5.40
C ARG A 430 -1.99 -18.66 6.60
N ARG A 431 -1.39 -18.93 7.76
CA ARG A 431 -2.11 -19.15 9.02
C ARG A 431 -2.91 -17.90 9.41
N GLY A 432 -2.28 -16.72 9.33
CA GLY A 432 -2.95 -15.44 9.58
C GLY A 432 -4.14 -15.21 8.65
N GLN A 433 -4.01 -15.54 7.36
CA GLN A 433 -5.11 -15.44 6.39
C GLN A 433 -6.28 -16.38 6.72
N LYS A 434 -6.01 -17.62 7.15
CA LYS A 434 -7.05 -18.56 7.61
C LYS A 434 -7.75 -18.04 8.87
N GLN A 435 -6.98 -17.60 9.86
CA GLN A 435 -7.51 -17.03 11.09
C GLN A 435 -8.40 -15.82 10.83
N LEU A 436 -7.96 -14.87 10.00
CA LEU A 436 -8.78 -13.72 9.62
C LEU A 436 -10.05 -14.13 8.86
N THR A 437 -9.94 -15.06 7.92
CA THR A 437 -11.10 -15.57 7.17
C THR A 437 -12.14 -16.17 8.11
N ARG A 438 -11.71 -17.00 9.09
CA ARG A 438 -12.58 -17.59 10.09
C ARG A 438 -13.27 -16.54 10.98
N LEU A 439 -12.53 -15.51 11.40
CA LEU A 439 -13.08 -14.44 12.24
C LEU A 439 -14.10 -13.59 11.48
N PHE A 440 -13.80 -13.16 10.25
CA PHE A 440 -14.75 -12.42 9.43
C PHE A 440 -15.95 -13.26 8.99
N LEU A 441 -15.77 -14.56 8.74
CA LEU A 441 -16.87 -15.47 8.43
C LEU A 441 -17.86 -15.50 9.59
N LYS A 442 -17.38 -15.62 10.83
CA LYS A 442 -18.22 -15.60 12.03
C LYS A 442 -18.99 -14.28 12.18
N GLU A 443 -18.37 -13.14 11.87
CA GLU A 443 -19.03 -11.83 11.85
C GLU A 443 -20.12 -11.76 10.77
N ALA A 444 -19.84 -12.28 9.57
CA ALA A 444 -20.78 -12.28 8.43
C ALA A 444 -21.99 -13.19 8.69
N GLU A 445 -21.78 -14.39 9.22
CA GLU A 445 -22.84 -15.34 9.57
C GLU A 445 -23.79 -14.75 10.63
N HIS A 446 -23.23 -14.08 11.65
CA HIS A 446 -24.06 -13.46 12.67
C HIS A 446 -24.82 -12.24 12.15
N ALA A 447 -24.18 -11.40 11.33
CA ALA A 447 -24.85 -10.29 10.66
C ALA A 447 -26.00 -10.80 9.78
N LEU A 448 -25.79 -11.88 9.01
CA LEU A 448 -26.80 -12.51 8.18
C LEU A 448 -27.98 -13.02 9.00
N GLN A 449 -27.71 -13.68 10.14
CA GLN A 449 -28.76 -14.16 11.03
C GLN A 449 -29.64 -13.01 11.54
N LEU A 450 -29.03 -11.88 11.92
CA LEU A 450 -29.75 -10.68 12.36
C LEU A 450 -30.55 -10.06 11.22
N ALA A 451 -29.96 -9.95 10.02
CA ALA A 451 -30.64 -9.45 8.82
C ALA A 451 -31.89 -10.27 8.48
N LEU A 452 -31.78 -11.60 8.49
CA LEU A 452 -32.91 -12.49 8.24
C LEU A 452 -33.99 -12.42 9.32
N THR A 453 -33.62 -12.11 10.57
CA THR A 453 -34.57 -12.01 11.68
C THR A 453 -35.33 -10.67 11.67
N GLU A 454 -34.67 -9.60 11.24
CA GLU A 454 -35.24 -8.23 11.18
C GLU A 454 -36.02 -7.94 9.88
N GLU A 455 -35.85 -8.77 8.84
CA GLU A 455 -36.63 -8.68 7.59
C GLU A 455 -38.01 -9.36 7.66
N ILE A 456 -38.31 -10.05 8.77
CA ILE A 456 -39.62 -10.63 9.12
C ILE A 456 -40.42 -9.62 9.93
#